data_AF-A0A0Q8V4B8-F1
#
_entry.id   AF-A0A0Q8V4B8-F1
#
_cell.length_a   1.000
_cell.length_b   1.000
_cell.length_c   1.000
_cell.angle_alpha   90.00
_cell.angle_beta   90.00
_cell.angle_gamma   90.00
#
_symmetry.space_group_name_H-M   'P 1'
#
loop_
_entity.id
_entity.type
_entity.pdbx_description
1 polymer ?
#
loop_
_entity_poly.entity_id
_entity_poly.type
_entity_poly.pdbx_seq_one_letter_code
_entity_poly.pdbx_strand_id
1 'polypeptide(L)'
;MAINPASSDDLVSRSLRTLSAQEISVGATLLGDAWTILNTEIPTIAARVDVDIAFSNLVVQVECAMVLRVLNNPNGKLEEAVDDYSVRFDSAVSSGALYLTEVERDLLGRGDSVSDAAFTIRAVPEPFSAPSNQWWPWGLG
;
A
#
# COMPACT_ATOMS: atom_id res chain seq x y z
N MET A 1 14.34 -11.16 8.86
CA MET A 1 12.90 -10.89 8.66
C MET A 1 12.49 -9.91 9.73
N ALA A 2 11.94 -8.76 9.33
CA ALA A 2 11.37 -7.82 10.30
C ALA A 2 10.15 -8.47 10.96
N ILE A 3 9.96 -8.17 12.24
CA ILE A 3 8.85 -8.68 13.06
C ILE A 3 7.57 -8.02 12.54
N ASN A 4 6.46 -8.78 12.44
CA ASN A 4 5.16 -8.21 12.11
C ASN A 4 4.79 -7.14 13.16
N PRO A 5 4.50 -5.89 12.78
CA PRO A 5 4.14 -4.83 13.73
C PRO A 5 2.74 -4.99 14.36
N ALA A 6 1.85 -5.78 13.77
CA ALA A 6 0.48 -5.98 14.23
C ALA A 6 0.34 -7.18 15.19
N SER A 7 -0.58 -7.06 16.13
CA SER A 7 -0.88 -8.09 17.15
C SER A 7 -2.36 -8.44 17.21
N SER A 8 -2.72 -9.50 17.94
CA SER A 8 -4.13 -9.82 18.19
C SER A 8 -4.86 -8.74 19.00
N ASP A 9 -4.15 -7.98 19.85
CA ASP A 9 -4.74 -6.86 20.61
C ASP A 9 -5.18 -5.73 19.67
N ASP A 10 -4.45 -5.54 18.56
CA ASP A 10 -4.80 -4.60 17.51
C ASP A 10 -6.13 -4.96 16.81
N LEU A 11 -6.38 -6.26 16.61
CA LEU A 11 -7.64 -6.76 16.05
C LEU A 11 -8.79 -6.53 17.02
N VAL A 12 -8.60 -6.86 18.30
CA VAL A 12 -9.61 -6.66 19.34
C VAL A 12 -9.98 -5.18 19.45
N SER A 13 -8.97 -4.30 19.40
CA SER A 13 -9.16 -2.84 19.53
C SER A 13 -9.87 -2.21 18.33
N ARG A 14 -9.80 -2.83 17.15
CA ARG A 14 -10.39 -2.32 15.89
C ARG A 14 -11.68 -3.04 15.48
N SER A 15 -12.01 -4.14 16.13
CA SER A 15 -13.23 -4.90 15.85
C SER A 15 -14.48 -4.16 16.35
N LEU A 16 -15.53 -4.15 15.54
CA LEU A 16 -16.85 -3.60 15.92
C LEU A 16 -17.67 -4.56 16.79
N ARG A 17 -17.17 -5.77 17.02
CA ARG A 17 -17.77 -6.80 17.88
C ARG A 17 -16.72 -7.47 18.74
N THR A 18 -17.15 -8.09 19.84
CA THR A 18 -16.29 -8.98 20.61
C THR A 18 -15.85 -10.15 19.74
N LEU A 19 -14.54 -10.39 19.68
CA LEU A 19 -13.96 -11.57 19.04
C LEU A 19 -13.91 -12.72 20.04
N SER A 20 -14.31 -13.91 19.61
CA SER A 20 -14.16 -15.14 20.40
C SER A 20 -12.68 -15.53 20.52
N ALA A 21 -12.35 -16.37 21.50
CA ALA A 21 -10.98 -16.87 21.66
C ALA A 21 -10.46 -17.60 20.41
N GLN A 22 -11.34 -18.30 19.68
CA GLN A 22 -10.99 -18.95 18.42
C GLN A 22 -10.67 -17.91 17.33
N GLU A 23 -11.47 -16.85 17.21
CA GLU A 23 -11.23 -15.79 16.22
C GLU A 23 -9.97 -14.98 16.53
N ILE A 24 -9.63 -14.79 17.80
CA ILE A 24 -8.38 -14.16 18.22
C ILE A 24 -7.18 -15.04 17.80
N SER A 25 -7.28 -16.35 18.05
CA SER A 25 -6.25 -17.32 17.65
C SER A 25 -6.05 -17.36 16.13
N VAL A 26 -7.15 -17.49 15.37
CA VAL A 26 -7.13 -17.49 13.90
C VAL A 26 -6.65 -16.14 13.37
N GLY A 27 -7.09 -15.04 13.97
CA GLY A 27 -6.68 -13.68 13.60
C GLY A 27 -5.18 -13.47 13.71
N ALA A 28 -4.53 -14.01 14.76
CA ALA A 28 -3.08 -13.95 14.90
C ALA A 28 -2.35 -14.69 13.78
N THR A 29 -2.86 -15.85 13.32
CA THR A 29 -2.32 -16.54 12.15
C THR A 29 -2.52 -15.71 10.87
N LEU A 30 -3.73 -15.18 10.66
CA LEU A 30 -4.05 -14.36 9.49
C LEU A 30 -3.24 -13.05 9.42
N LEU A 31 -2.85 -12.47 10.55
CA LEU A 31 -1.91 -11.34 10.58
C LEU A 31 -0.53 -11.75 10.05
N GLY A 32 -0.02 -12.93 10.42
CA GLY A 32 1.23 -13.46 9.86
C GLY A 32 1.17 -13.66 8.34
N ASP A 33 0.04 -14.18 7.85
CA ASP A 33 -0.20 -14.35 6.43
C ASP A 33 -0.33 -12.99 5.71
N ALA A 34 -1.05 -12.03 6.31
CA ALA A 34 -1.19 -10.67 5.80
C ALA A 34 0.18 -9.98 5.68
N TRP A 35 1.03 -10.10 6.69
CA TRP A 35 2.39 -9.57 6.66
C TRP A 35 3.24 -10.20 5.54
N THR A 36 3.06 -11.49 5.28
CA THR A 36 3.73 -12.18 4.17
C THR A 36 3.26 -11.63 2.81
N ILE A 37 1.96 -11.38 2.65
CA ILE A 37 1.40 -10.74 1.45
C ILE A 37 2.01 -9.35 1.28
N LEU A 38 2.02 -8.54 2.35
CA LEU A 38 2.56 -7.17 2.30
C LEU A 38 4.05 -7.14 1.94
N ASN A 39 4.88 -8.02 2.50
CA ASN A 39 6.31 -8.10 2.15
C ASN A 39 6.54 -8.56 0.69
N THR A 40 5.62 -9.35 0.14
CA THR A 40 5.70 -9.82 -1.25
C THR A 40 5.32 -8.70 -2.22
N GLU A 41 4.26 -7.96 -1.90
CA GLU A 41 3.72 -6.89 -2.74
C GLU A 41 4.54 -5.59 -2.63
N ILE A 42 5.10 -5.30 -1.46
CA ILE A 42 5.84 -4.07 -1.13
C ILE A 42 7.17 -4.46 -0.46
N PRO A 43 8.22 -4.77 -1.23
CA PRO A 43 9.48 -5.30 -0.68
C PRO A 43 10.21 -4.38 0.32
N THR A 44 9.95 -3.07 0.29
CA THR A 44 10.57 -2.08 1.19
C THR A 44 9.83 -1.91 2.51
N ILE A 45 8.66 -2.54 2.67
CA ILE A 45 7.76 -2.29 3.80
C ILE A 45 8.43 -2.54 5.16
N ALA A 46 9.18 -3.64 5.27
CA ALA A 46 9.92 -4.01 6.48
C ALA A 46 10.91 -2.92 6.92
N ALA A 47 11.68 -2.37 5.97
CA ALA A 47 12.67 -1.34 6.26
C ALA A 47 12.01 -0.02 6.70
N ARG A 48 10.83 0.28 6.17
CA ARG A 48 10.10 1.52 6.49
C ARG A 48 9.42 1.45 7.85
N VAL A 49 8.83 0.30 8.20
CA VAL A 49 8.19 0.06 9.50
C VAL A 49 9.17 0.29 10.66
N ASP A 50 10.44 -0.10 10.49
CA ASP A 50 11.47 0.05 11.52
C ASP A 50 11.90 1.52 11.77
N VAL A 51 11.65 2.42 10.83
CA VAL A 51 12.19 3.79 10.84
C VAL A 51 11.10 4.86 10.98
N ASP A 52 9.88 4.59 10.52
CA ASP A 52 8.75 5.52 10.57
C ASP A 52 7.59 4.93 11.37
N ILE A 53 7.34 5.49 12.56
CA ILE A 53 6.28 5.04 13.45
C ILE A 53 4.87 5.31 12.90
N ALA A 54 4.69 6.39 12.13
CA ALA A 54 3.41 6.70 11.52
C ALA A 54 3.11 5.70 10.40
N PHE A 55 4.14 5.34 9.62
CA PHE A 55 4.04 4.27 8.63
C PHE A 55 3.78 2.91 9.28
N SER A 56 4.46 2.59 10.38
CA SER A 56 4.22 1.36 11.15
C SER A 56 2.74 1.27 11.59
N ASN A 57 2.18 2.33 12.15
CA ASN A 57 0.77 2.39 12.54
C ASN A 57 -0.18 2.20 11.34
N LEU A 58 0.19 2.75 10.17
CA LEU A 58 -0.56 2.58 8.94
C LEU A 58 -0.55 1.13 8.44
N VAL A 59 0.59 0.44 8.53
CA VAL A 59 0.71 -0.98 8.23
C VAL A 59 -0.19 -1.81 9.15
N VAL A 60 -0.15 -1.55 10.46
CA VAL A 60 -1.04 -2.23 11.43
C VAL A 60 -2.52 -2.01 11.07
N GLN A 61 -2.89 -0.79 10.66
CA GLN A 61 -4.25 -0.49 10.23
C GLN A 61 -4.67 -1.33 9.01
N VAL A 62 -3.81 -1.43 8.00
CA VAL A 62 -4.09 -2.21 6.77
C VAL A 62 -4.16 -3.71 7.08
N GLU A 63 -3.22 -4.26 7.84
CA GLU A 63 -3.26 -5.68 8.22
C GLU A 63 -4.54 -6.03 8.98
N CYS A 64 -4.92 -5.21 9.96
CA CYS A 64 -6.15 -5.41 10.69
C CYS A 64 -7.38 -5.34 9.78
N ALA A 65 -7.40 -4.42 8.81
CA ALA A 65 -8.50 -4.30 7.85
C ALA A 65 -8.60 -5.53 6.93
N MET A 66 -7.46 -6.11 6.51
CA MET A 66 -7.42 -7.35 5.75
C MET A 66 -8.01 -8.51 6.56
N VAL A 67 -7.56 -8.69 7.80
CA VAL A 67 -7.99 -9.79 8.67
C VAL A 67 -9.46 -9.65 9.09
N LEU A 68 -9.90 -8.44 9.47
CA LEU A 68 -11.29 -8.21 9.87
C LEU A 68 -12.27 -8.41 8.73
N ARG A 69 -11.87 -8.21 7.46
CA ARG A 69 -12.70 -8.59 6.30
C ARG A 69 -12.97 -10.10 6.27
N VAL A 70 -11.94 -10.92 6.51
CA VAL A 70 -12.08 -12.38 6.62
C VAL A 70 -12.97 -12.76 7.80
N LEU A 71 -12.71 -12.20 8.99
CA LEU A 71 -13.44 -12.55 10.22
C LEU A 71 -14.91 -12.09 10.20
N ASN A 72 -15.24 -11.03 9.47
CA ASN A 72 -16.62 -10.55 9.35
C ASN A 72 -17.42 -11.26 8.26
N ASN A 73 -16.76 -11.83 7.26
CA ASN A 73 -17.42 -12.60 6.20
C ASN A 73 -16.62 -13.86 5.84
N PRO A 74 -16.49 -14.84 6.76
CA PRO A 74 -15.62 -16.00 6.56
C PRO A 74 -16.05 -16.90 5.40
N ASN A 75 -17.32 -16.81 5.00
CA ASN A 75 -17.89 -17.58 3.89
C ASN A 75 -17.89 -16.81 2.56
N GLY A 76 -17.37 -15.57 2.52
CA GLY A 76 -17.34 -14.74 1.31
C GLY A 76 -18.71 -14.55 0.68
N LYS A 77 -19.77 -14.47 1.49
CA LYS A 77 -21.14 -14.28 0.99
C LYS A 77 -21.21 -12.92 0.30
N LEU A 78 -21.55 -12.91 -0.99
CA LEU A 78 -21.83 -11.70 -1.78
C LEU A 78 -23.28 -11.23 -1.65
N GLU A 79 -24.19 -12.18 -1.41
CA GLU A 79 -25.62 -11.96 -1.39
C GLU A 79 -26.28 -13.03 -0.52
N GLU A 80 -27.22 -12.62 0.34
CA GLU A 80 -28.16 -13.50 1.01
C GLU A 80 -29.55 -12.98 0.69
N ALA A 81 -30.24 -13.65 -0.24
CA ALA A 81 -31.61 -13.32 -0.60
C ALA A 81 -32.56 -14.11 0.30
N VAL A 82 -33.24 -13.41 1.22
CA VAL A 82 -34.36 -13.96 1.99
C VAL A 82 -35.59 -13.10 1.71
N ASP A 83 -36.48 -13.65 0.89
CA ASP A 83 -37.85 -13.27 0.48
C ASP A 83 -38.19 -11.79 0.22
N ASP A 84 -37.84 -10.85 1.11
CA ASP A 84 -38.23 -9.44 1.03
C ASP A 84 -37.13 -8.43 1.47
N TYR A 85 -35.91 -8.91 1.80
CA TYR A 85 -34.77 -8.06 2.13
C TYR A 85 -33.55 -8.37 1.27
N SER A 86 -33.04 -7.35 0.57
CA SER A 86 -31.77 -7.38 -0.15
C SER A 86 -30.76 -6.50 0.59
N VAL A 87 -29.67 -7.11 1.06
CA VAL A 87 -28.49 -6.38 1.53
C VAL A 87 -27.36 -6.69 0.54
N ARG A 88 -26.92 -5.67 -0.21
CA ARG A 88 -25.78 -5.76 -1.11
C ARG A 88 -24.55 -5.18 -0.41
N PHE A 89 -23.59 -6.04 -0.06
CA PHE A 89 -22.28 -5.59 0.40
C PHE A 89 -21.40 -5.23 -0.81
N ASP A 90 -20.53 -4.24 -0.65
CA ASP A 90 -19.58 -3.85 -1.69
C ASP A 90 -18.69 -5.05 -2.07
N SER A 91 -18.52 -5.31 -3.37
CA SER A 91 -17.66 -6.38 -3.89
C SER A 91 -16.24 -6.37 -3.32
N ALA A 92 -15.70 -5.21 -2.93
CA ALA A 92 -14.39 -5.09 -2.28
C ALA A 92 -14.38 -5.45 -0.78
N VAL A 93 -15.54 -5.53 -0.15
CA VAL A 93 -15.70 -5.98 1.26
C VAL A 93 -16.17 -7.43 1.31
N SER A 94 -16.75 -7.93 0.22
CA SER A 94 -17.64 -9.08 0.27
C SER A 94 -17.00 -10.43 -0.11
N SER A 95 -15.71 -10.48 -0.47
CA SER A 95 -15.04 -11.74 -0.83
C SER A 95 -14.65 -12.62 0.36
N GLY A 96 -14.59 -12.06 1.58
CA GLY A 96 -14.06 -12.78 2.75
C GLY A 96 -12.60 -13.22 2.61
N ALA A 97 -11.90 -12.76 1.58
CA ALA A 97 -10.54 -13.17 1.27
C ALA A 97 -9.52 -12.31 2.04
N LEU A 98 -8.37 -12.92 2.35
CA LEU A 98 -7.22 -12.22 2.89
C LEU A 98 -6.41 -11.64 1.72
N TYR A 99 -6.62 -10.36 1.40
CA TYR A 99 -5.94 -9.71 0.27
C TYR A 99 -5.73 -8.21 0.48
N LEU A 100 -4.66 -7.71 -0.13
CA LEU A 100 -4.34 -6.28 -0.20
C LEU A 100 -5.15 -5.63 -1.34
N THR A 101 -5.96 -4.62 -1.02
CA THR A 101 -6.67 -3.84 -2.06
C THR A 101 -5.73 -2.90 -2.80
N GLU A 102 -6.13 -2.43 -3.99
CA GLU A 102 -5.36 -1.43 -4.74
C GLU A 102 -5.21 -0.12 -3.97
N VAL A 103 -6.27 0.35 -3.29
CA VAL A 103 -6.22 1.58 -2.48
C VAL A 103 -5.25 1.45 -1.31
N GLU A 104 -5.26 0.31 -0.62
CA GLU A 104 -4.31 0.03 0.47
C GLU A 104 -2.88 -0.09 -0.07
N ARG A 105 -2.69 -0.74 -1.23
CA ARG A 105 -1.38 -0.83 -1.89
C ARG A 105 -0.84 0.55 -2.24
N ASP A 106 -1.65 1.41 -2.86
CA ASP A 106 -1.26 2.77 -3.22
C ASP A 106 -0.95 3.62 -1.97
N LEU A 107 -1.73 3.45 -0.91
CA LEU A 107 -1.54 4.13 0.35
C LEU A 107 -0.21 3.76 1.01
N LEU A 108 0.11 2.46 1.03
CA LEU A 108 1.37 1.95 1.58
C LEU A 108 2.57 2.23 0.65
N GLY A 109 2.37 2.22 -0.67
CA GLY A 109 3.41 2.52 -1.67
C GLY A 109 3.79 4.01 -1.73
N ARG A 110 2.98 4.90 -1.17
CA ARG A 110 3.28 6.34 -1.15
C ARG A 110 4.54 6.59 -0.31
N GLY A 111 5.57 7.16 -0.93
CA GLY A 111 6.90 7.35 -0.33
C GLY A 111 7.90 6.23 -0.63
N ASP A 112 7.49 5.16 -1.31
CA ASP A 112 8.40 4.11 -1.82
C ASP A 112 9.11 4.49 -3.13
N SER A 113 9.12 5.78 -3.44
CA SER A 113 9.85 6.31 -4.58
C SER A 113 11.34 6.15 -4.32
N VAL A 114 11.92 5.02 -4.77
CA VAL A 114 13.27 5.08 -5.33
C VAL A 114 13.24 6.21 -6.34
N SER A 115 14.08 7.22 -6.13
CA SER A 115 14.11 8.49 -6.84
C SER A 115 14.43 8.33 -8.35
N ASP A 116 13.61 7.62 -9.11
CA ASP A 116 13.73 7.55 -10.55
C ASP A 116 13.05 8.78 -11.13
N ALA A 117 13.83 9.86 -11.22
CA ALA A 117 13.93 10.75 -12.38
C ALA A 117 12.63 11.24 -13.06
N ALA A 118 11.48 11.21 -12.38
CA ALA A 118 10.18 11.47 -13.01
C ALA A 118 9.94 12.94 -13.39
N PHE A 119 10.88 13.85 -13.07
CA PHE A 119 10.86 15.24 -13.52
C PHE A 119 12.25 15.78 -13.93
N THR A 120 13.22 14.94 -14.30
CA THR A 120 14.52 15.46 -14.76
C THR A 120 14.50 15.73 -16.26
N ILE A 121 14.13 16.95 -16.66
CA ILE A 121 14.51 17.47 -17.97
C ILE A 121 16.04 17.60 -17.96
N ARG A 122 16.75 16.63 -18.56
CA ARG A 122 18.16 16.83 -18.90
C ARG A 122 18.20 17.78 -20.08
N ALA A 123 18.36 19.07 -19.82
CA ALA A 123 18.84 19.99 -20.84
C ALA A 123 20.21 19.47 -21.28
N VAL A 124 20.34 19.01 -22.52
CA VAL A 124 21.64 18.79 -23.13
C VAL A 124 22.28 20.18 -23.23
N PRO A 125 23.40 20.47 -22.55
CA PRO A 125 24.15 21.65 -22.90
C PRO A 125 24.79 21.36 -24.25
N GLU A 126 24.14 21.80 -25.33
CA GLU A 126 24.82 22.01 -26.61
C GLU A 126 26.00 22.94 -26.29
N PRO A 127 27.27 22.53 -26.47
CA PRO A 127 28.33 23.50 -26.45
C PRO A 127 28.11 24.40 -27.66
N PHE A 128 27.67 25.63 -27.42
CA PHE A 128 27.71 26.69 -28.41
C PHE A 128 29.13 26.71 -28.98
N SER A 129 29.29 26.12 -30.16
CA SER A 129 30.52 26.23 -30.93
C SER A 129 30.59 27.68 -31.36
N ALA A 130 31.38 28.47 -30.66
CA ALA A 130 31.71 29.82 -31.09
C ALA A 130 32.21 29.72 -32.55
N PRO A 131 31.64 30.48 -33.51
CA PRO A 131 32.20 30.49 -34.84
C PRO A 131 33.63 31.03 -34.75
N SER A 132 34.59 30.18 -35.09
CA SER A 132 35.97 30.57 -35.25
C SER A 132 36.05 31.65 -36.34
N ASN A 133 36.58 32.81 -35.96
CA ASN A 133 37.31 33.76 -36.80
C ASN A 133 36.87 33.92 -38.27
N GLN A 134 35.83 34.73 -38.52
CA GLN A 134 35.76 35.44 -39.80
C GLN A 134 35.72 36.95 -39.57
N TRP A 135 36.81 37.56 -40.02
CA TRP A 135 37.11 38.97 -39.96
C TRP A 135 36.28 39.69 -41.02
N TRP A 136 35.50 40.69 -40.65
CA TRP A 136 34.85 41.59 -41.61
C TRP A 136 35.74 42.83 -41.80
N PRO A 137 36.30 43.09 -42.99
CA PRO A 137 36.97 44.35 -43.24
C PRO A 137 35.90 45.42 -43.50
N TRP A 138 36.00 46.53 -42.78
CA TRP A 138 35.20 47.73 -43.04
C TRP A 138 35.45 48.22 -44.47
N GLY A 139 34.40 48.19 -45.29
CA GLY A 139 34.32 48.91 -46.56
C GLY A 139 33.18 49.91 -46.47
N LEU A 140 33.46 51.11 -46.00
CA LEU A 140 32.63 52.29 -46.21
C LEU A 140 33.52 53.35 -46.85
N GLY A 141 33.14 53.71 -48.09
CA GLY A 141 33.57 54.95 -48.73
C GLY A 141 32.76 56.14 -48.24
#